data_AF-A0A936JWL4-F1
#
_entry.id   AF-A0A936JWL4-F1
#
_cell.length_a   1.000
_cell.length_b   1.000
_cell.length_c   1.000
_cell.angle_alpha   90.00
_cell.angle_beta   90.00
_cell.angle_gamma   90.00
#
_symmetry.space_group_name_H-M   'P 1'
#
loop_
_entity.id
_entity.type
_entity.pdbx_description
1 polymer ?
#
loop_
_entity_poly.entity_id
_entity_poly.type
_entity_poly.pdbx_seq_one_letter_code
_entity_poly.pdbx_strand_id
1 'polypeptide(L)'
;MWVERANGTALDEWVSRPGAVDGYLDVVQEVLDYLRVTQRNAESYHASLAGKLGRDLERARRLQEKIIADQSADPKTRIQKMLLDKGAKEKDPLKAEIAADKQTMGDVQAMIDKTKVDAEPYGPKEVITMYLTTLMSLGVLELASAGFHGGEPIPNGAGVDASTASAFMSPMLYSPSAIASAPAAPAGIRLSTFKPSEFPFIITVQDDGTGKAGGWQVAKVNLEFIRIVIPKPAIKWYCFFTIQMPLRTEFMGKVDASRAATLSATVANGAAATMDYKLPPGIFCEKFIVGTRAAFKSTYPLLGAAVIK
;
A
#
# COMPACT_ATOMS: atom_id res chain seq x y z
N MET A 1 2.35 11.14 27.84
CA MET A 1 2.51 9.78 27.33
C MET A 1 3.78 9.75 26.50
N TRP A 2 4.86 9.19 27.01
CA TRP A 2 6.13 9.14 26.29
C TRP A 2 6.06 8.09 25.19
N VAL A 3 6.59 8.39 24.00
CA VAL A 3 6.86 7.34 23.01
C VAL A 3 8.11 6.60 23.47
N GLU A 4 7.89 5.57 24.26
CA GLU A 4 8.93 4.62 24.62
C GLU A 4 9.00 3.53 23.54
N ARG A 5 10.22 3.26 23.08
CA ARG A 5 10.48 2.06 22.29
C ARG A 5 10.11 0.86 23.16
N ALA A 6 9.58 -0.21 22.59
CA ALA A 6 9.34 -1.45 23.32
C ALA A 6 10.62 -1.82 24.10
N ASN A 7 10.53 -1.85 25.43
CA ASN A 7 11.71 -2.01 26.28
C ASN A 7 12.40 -3.35 25.98
N GLY A 8 13.70 -3.29 25.67
CA GLY A 8 14.56 -4.47 25.50
C GLY A 8 15.00 -4.81 24.07
N THR A 9 14.37 -4.26 23.03
CA THR A 9 14.82 -4.51 21.65
C THR A 9 15.99 -3.62 21.25
N ALA A 10 17.05 -4.24 20.74
CA ALA A 10 18.21 -3.54 20.18
C ALA A 10 17.81 -2.77 18.90
N LEU A 11 18.53 -1.68 18.59
CA LEU A 11 18.17 -0.78 17.49
C LEU A 11 18.22 -1.49 16.13
N ASP A 12 19.20 -2.35 15.94
CA ASP A 12 19.42 -3.19 14.76
C ASP A 12 18.31 -4.23 14.57
N GLU A 13 17.89 -4.89 15.65
CA GLU A 13 16.76 -5.82 15.62
C GLU A 13 15.46 -5.09 15.24
N TRP A 14 15.27 -3.89 15.77
CA TRP A 14 14.08 -3.08 15.52
C TRP A 14 14.02 -2.54 14.07
N VAL A 15 15.14 -2.06 13.52
CA VAL A 15 15.24 -1.61 12.12
C VAL A 15 15.08 -2.76 11.14
N SER A 16 15.41 -3.98 11.54
CA SER A 16 15.28 -5.18 10.70
C SER A 16 13.83 -5.67 10.55
N ARG A 17 12.87 -5.15 11.34
CA ARG A 17 11.46 -5.53 11.25
C ARG A 17 10.73 -4.66 10.22
N PRO A 18 10.19 -5.24 9.13
CA PRO A 18 9.42 -4.49 8.14
C PRO A 18 8.25 -3.75 8.80
N GLY A 19 8.12 -2.45 8.56
CA GLY A 19 7.04 -1.60 9.08
C GLY A 19 7.17 -1.16 10.54
N ALA A 20 8.18 -1.62 11.30
CA ALA A 20 8.38 -1.18 12.68
C ALA A 20 8.81 0.30 12.76
N VAL A 21 9.65 0.73 11.80
CA VAL A 21 10.09 2.13 11.67
C VAL A 21 8.90 3.03 11.34
N ASP A 22 8.10 2.65 10.33
CA ASP A 22 6.94 3.41 9.90
C ASP A 22 5.91 3.56 11.03
N GLY A 23 5.59 2.46 11.73
CA GLY A 23 4.65 2.52 12.86
C GLY A 23 5.13 3.39 14.03
N TYR A 24 6.44 3.51 14.27
CA TYR A 24 6.97 4.44 15.26
C TYR A 24 6.91 5.90 14.78
N LEU A 25 7.18 6.14 13.50
CA LEU A 25 7.04 7.48 12.92
C LEU A 25 5.58 7.96 12.97
N ASP A 26 4.62 7.07 12.74
CA ASP A 26 3.18 7.36 12.87
C ASP A 26 2.82 7.76 14.31
N VAL A 27 3.32 7.03 15.32
CA VAL A 27 3.09 7.36 16.74
C VAL A 27 3.76 8.69 17.13
N VAL A 28 4.96 8.97 16.62
CA VAL A 28 5.62 10.27 16.83
C VAL A 28 4.78 11.40 16.23
N GLN A 29 4.23 11.20 15.03
CA GLN A 29 3.39 12.17 14.36
C GLN A 29 2.09 12.43 15.14
N GLU A 30 1.43 11.39 15.63
CA GLU A 30 0.22 11.49 16.47
C GLU A 30 0.48 12.30 17.76
N VAL A 31 1.61 12.04 18.43
CA VAL A 31 2.01 12.79 19.62
C VAL A 31 2.31 14.25 19.30
N LEU A 32 2.97 14.54 18.18
CA LEU A 32 3.21 15.91 17.73
C LEU A 32 1.91 16.65 17.43
N ASP A 33 0.94 15.99 16.82
CA ASP A 33 -0.38 16.57 16.52
C ASP A 33 -1.18 16.84 17.82
N TYR A 34 -1.13 15.92 18.79
CA TYR A 34 -1.71 16.14 20.12
C TYR A 34 -1.11 17.35 20.85
N LEU A 35 0.22 17.51 20.81
CA LEU A 35 0.92 18.61 21.47
C LEU A 35 0.69 19.95 20.79
N ARG A 36 0.53 19.96 19.46
CA ARG A 36 0.17 21.16 18.71
C ARG A 36 -1.18 21.71 19.15
N VAL A 37 -2.10 20.85 19.57
CA VAL A 37 -3.42 21.22 20.11
C VAL A 37 -3.33 21.64 21.59
N THR A 38 -2.43 21.06 22.38
CA THR A 38 -2.27 21.37 23.82
C THR A 38 -1.13 22.34 24.09
N GLN A 39 -1.38 23.61 23.80
CA GLN A 39 -0.41 24.72 23.80
C GLN A 39 0.38 24.91 25.12
N ARG A 40 -0.16 24.50 26.28
CA ARG A 40 0.49 24.71 27.59
C ARG A 40 1.69 23.79 27.88
N ASN A 41 1.85 22.68 27.16
CA ASN A 41 2.93 21.70 27.41
C ASN A 41 3.88 21.51 26.21
N ALA A 42 3.67 22.25 25.12
CA ALA A 42 4.34 22.02 23.84
C ALA A 42 5.85 22.32 23.89
N GLU A 43 6.28 23.36 24.60
CA GLU A 43 7.69 23.80 24.61
C GLU A 43 8.61 22.82 25.36
N SER A 44 8.20 22.37 26.55
CA SER A 44 8.94 21.38 27.34
C SER A 44 9.02 20.03 26.61
N TYR A 45 7.93 19.64 25.95
CA TYR A 45 7.88 18.39 25.20
C TYR A 45 8.73 18.47 23.92
N HIS A 46 8.69 19.59 23.19
CA HIS A 46 9.50 19.82 22.00
C HIS A 46 11.00 19.80 22.33
N ALA A 47 11.42 20.43 23.43
CA ALA A 47 12.80 20.40 23.88
C ALA A 47 13.29 18.98 24.23
N SER A 48 12.45 18.18 24.91
CA SER A 48 12.78 16.80 25.25
C SER A 48 12.86 15.88 24.03
N LEU A 49 11.91 16.00 23.10
CA LEU A 49 11.86 15.21 21.86
C LEU A 49 13.05 15.55 20.95
N ALA A 50 13.38 16.83 20.79
CA ALA A 50 14.55 17.27 20.04
C ALA A 50 15.83 16.70 20.63
N GLY A 51 15.98 16.70 21.96
CA GLY A 51 17.13 16.10 22.63
C GLY A 51 17.24 14.59 22.43
N LYS A 52 16.13 13.85 22.49
CA LYS A 52 16.12 12.39 22.28
C LYS A 52 16.39 12.03 20.82
N LEU A 53 15.73 12.70 19.86
CA LEU A 53 15.93 12.48 18.44
C LEU A 53 17.36 12.79 18.00
N GLY A 54 17.95 13.88 18.52
CA GLY A 54 19.35 14.22 18.29
C GLY A 54 20.30 13.09 18.73
N ARG A 55 20.09 12.53 19.94
CA ARG A 55 20.90 11.40 20.44
C ARG A 55 20.77 10.15 19.58
N ASP A 56 19.56 9.83 19.11
CA ASP A 56 19.33 8.67 18.25
C ASP A 56 19.96 8.86 16.86
N LEU A 57 19.86 10.04 16.26
CA LEU A 57 20.52 10.38 14.99
C LEU A 57 22.04 10.29 15.10
N GLU A 58 22.62 10.78 16.20
CA GLU A 58 24.06 10.72 16.42
C GLU A 58 24.56 9.30 16.72
N ARG A 59 23.73 8.45 17.33
CA ARG A 59 24.01 7.02 17.43
C ARG A 59 23.97 6.34 16.07
N ALA A 60 22.97 6.64 15.24
CA ALA A 60 22.85 6.10 13.88
C ALA A 60 24.05 6.51 13.01
N ARG A 61 24.46 7.78 13.08
CA ARG A 61 25.65 8.28 12.39
C ARG A 61 26.93 7.56 12.82
N ARG A 62 27.14 7.35 14.12
CA ARG A 62 28.29 6.58 14.63
C ARG A 62 28.29 5.12 14.17
N LEU A 63 27.11 4.49 14.10
CA LEU A 63 26.98 3.14 13.54
C LEU A 63 27.32 3.13 12.05
N GLN A 64 26.85 4.11 11.29
CA GLN A 64 27.17 4.26 9.88
C GLN A 64 28.67 4.49 9.66
N GLU A 65 29.31 5.35 10.45
CA GLU A 65 30.75 5.59 10.41
C GLU A 65 31.55 4.32 10.77
N LYS A 66 31.12 3.53 11.77
CA LYS A 66 31.70 2.22 12.06
C LYS A 66 31.54 1.24 10.92
N ILE A 67 30.35 1.15 10.33
CA ILE A 67 30.10 0.29 9.17
C ILE A 67 31.00 0.71 8.01
N ILE A 68 31.15 2.01 7.74
CA ILE A 68 32.04 2.51 6.68
C ILE A 68 33.52 2.21 6.99
N ALA A 69 33.94 2.36 8.25
CA ALA A 69 35.31 2.05 8.68
C ALA A 69 35.63 0.55 8.61
N ASP A 70 34.70 -0.31 9.03
CA ASP A 70 34.80 -1.77 8.89
C ASP A 70 34.66 -2.23 7.42
N GLN A 71 33.93 -1.46 6.58
CA GLN A 71 33.76 -1.70 5.14
C GLN A 71 34.92 -1.15 4.29
N SER A 72 36.04 -0.72 4.88
CA SER A 72 37.24 -0.30 4.16
C SER A 72 37.92 -1.40 3.31
N ALA A 73 37.38 -2.63 3.30
CA ALA A 73 37.62 -3.58 2.22
C ALA A 73 36.72 -3.24 1.01
N ASP A 74 37.31 -2.53 0.04
CA ASP A 74 36.77 -2.12 -1.26
C ASP A 74 35.43 -2.80 -1.67
N PRO A 75 34.28 -2.09 -1.53
CA PRO A 75 32.96 -2.61 -1.84
C PRO A 75 32.85 -3.21 -3.24
N LYS A 76 33.62 -2.68 -4.20
CA LYS A 76 33.67 -3.14 -5.58
C LYS A 76 34.25 -4.56 -5.65
N THR A 77 35.35 -4.80 -4.96
CA THR A 77 36.01 -6.11 -4.89
C THR A 77 35.11 -7.16 -4.23
N ARG A 78 34.33 -6.79 -3.19
CA ARG A 78 33.41 -7.72 -2.52
C ARG A 78 32.18 -8.06 -3.36
N ILE A 79 31.56 -7.08 -4.01
CA ILE A 79 30.43 -7.33 -4.93
C ILE A 79 30.90 -8.17 -6.12
N GLN A 80 32.07 -7.87 -6.67
CA GLN A 80 32.65 -8.64 -7.77
C GLN A 80 32.93 -10.09 -7.36
N LYS A 81 33.46 -10.32 -6.15
CA LYS A 81 33.67 -11.67 -5.61
C LYS A 81 32.35 -12.41 -5.38
N MET A 82 31.34 -11.76 -4.80
CA MET A 82 30.02 -12.38 -4.59
C MET A 82 29.32 -12.73 -5.92
N LEU A 83 29.43 -11.87 -6.93
CA LEU A 83 28.89 -12.14 -8.26
C LEU A 83 29.64 -13.29 -8.96
N LEU A 84 30.97 -13.36 -8.81
CA LEU A 84 31.77 -14.46 -9.35
C LEU A 84 31.47 -15.79 -8.65
N ASP A 85 31.39 -15.82 -7.32
CA ASP A 85 31.07 -17.02 -6.55
C ASP A 85 29.63 -17.51 -6.82
N LYS A 86 28.67 -16.59 -6.94
CA LYS A 86 27.28 -16.92 -7.27
C LYS A 86 27.16 -17.43 -8.71
N GLY A 87 27.81 -16.76 -9.66
CA GLY A 87 27.87 -17.19 -11.05
C GLY A 87 28.52 -18.57 -11.21
N ALA A 88 29.56 -18.89 -10.43
CA ALA A 88 30.17 -20.22 -10.43
C ALA A 88 29.23 -21.30 -9.88
N LYS A 89 28.46 -21.00 -8.82
CA LYS A 89 27.49 -21.95 -8.23
C LYS A 89 26.25 -22.18 -9.08
N GLU A 90 25.80 -21.18 -9.84
CA GLU A 90 24.57 -21.28 -10.64
C GLU A 90 24.81 -21.79 -12.07
N LYS A 91 26.06 -21.77 -12.56
CA LYS A 91 26.39 -22.18 -13.94
C LYS A 91 26.21 -23.67 -14.20
N ASP A 92 26.58 -24.52 -13.26
CA ASP A 92 26.50 -25.97 -13.42
C ASP A 92 25.06 -26.52 -13.34
N PRO A 93 24.18 -26.07 -12.42
CA PRO A 93 22.78 -26.50 -12.45
C PRO A 93 22.05 -26.00 -13.72
N LEU A 94 22.32 -24.78 -14.20
CA LEU A 94 21.74 -24.29 -15.45
C LEU A 94 22.17 -25.11 -16.67
N LYS A 95 23.43 -25.57 -16.72
CA LYS A 95 23.90 -26.45 -17.79
C LYS A 95 23.22 -27.82 -17.75
N ALA A 96 22.98 -28.35 -16.55
CA ALA A 96 22.28 -29.62 -16.38
C ALA A 96 20.80 -29.50 -16.82
N GLU A 97 20.14 -28.40 -16.47
CA GLU A 97 18.75 -28.12 -16.86
C GLU A 97 18.62 -27.91 -18.38
N ILE A 98 19.53 -27.15 -19.00
CA ILE A 98 19.56 -26.97 -20.47
C ILE A 98 19.86 -28.31 -21.18
N ALA A 99 20.69 -29.18 -20.61
CA ALA A 99 20.95 -30.50 -21.18
C ALA A 99 19.72 -31.41 -21.08
N ALA A 100 19.00 -31.37 -19.96
CA ALA A 100 17.73 -32.08 -19.79
C ALA A 100 16.66 -31.57 -20.78
N ASP A 101 16.53 -30.25 -20.94
CA ASP A 101 15.59 -29.64 -21.90
C ASP A 101 15.92 -29.98 -23.36
N LYS A 102 17.21 -30.09 -23.70
CA LYS A 102 17.60 -30.55 -25.05
C LYS A 102 17.24 -32.01 -25.29
N GLN A 103 17.31 -32.84 -24.25
CA GLN A 103 16.95 -34.25 -24.35
C GLN A 103 15.43 -34.39 -24.51
N THR A 104 14.63 -33.66 -23.74
CA THR A 104 13.17 -33.67 -23.87
C THR A 104 12.70 -33.14 -25.22
N MET A 105 13.33 -32.09 -25.77
CA MET A 105 13.03 -31.63 -27.13
C MET A 105 13.39 -32.66 -28.21
N GLY A 106 14.49 -33.41 -28.03
CA GLY A 106 14.84 -34.52 -28.91
C GLY A 106 13.79 -35.62 -28.92
N ASP A 107 13.26 -35.98 -27.75
CA ASP A 107 12.21 -36.99 -27.61
C ASP A 107 10.88 -36.52 -28.25
N VAL A 108 10.53 -35.24 -28.12
CA VAL A 108 9.36 -34.64 -28.78
C VAL A 108 9.52 -34.68 -30.30
N GLN A 109 10.70 -34.33 -30.82
CA GLN A 109 10.97 -34.38 -32.26
C GLN A 109 10.86 -35.81 -32.80
N ALA A 110 11.39 -36.80 -32.08
CA ALA A 110 11.27 -38.21 -32.45
C ALA A 110 9.81 -38.68 -32.45
N MET A 111 8.97 -38.22 -31.51
CA MET A 111 7.53 -38.52 -31.54
C MET A 111 6.82 -37.86 -32.72
N ILE A 112 7.17 -36.62 -33.06
CA ILE A 112 6.60 -35.92 -34.22
C ILE A 112 6.95 -36.66 -35.50
N ASP A 113 8.21 -37.07 -35.67
CA ASP A 113 8.65 -37.75 -36.88
C ASP A 113 8.05 -39.15 -36.99
N LYS A 114 7.90 -39.88 -35.88
CA LYS A 114 7.13 -41.13 -35.84
C LYS A 114 5.67 -40.92 -36.24
N THR A 115 5.02 -39.87 -35.72
CA THR A 115 3.61 -39.56 -36.04
C THR A 115 3.44 -39.22 -37.52
N LYS A 116 4.42 -38.58 -38.16
CA LYS A 116 4.40 -38.31 -39.60
C LYS A 116 4.46 -39.58 -40.43
N VAL A 117 5.34 -40.52 -40.07
CA VAL A 117 5.46 -41.82 -40.74
C VAL A 117 4.17 -42.63 -40.57
N ASP A 118 3.61 -42.65 -39.36
CA ASP A 118 2.35 -43.36 -39.07
C ASP A 118 1.13 -42.74 -39.79
N ALA A 119 1.22 -41.46 -40.19
CA ALA A 119 0.16 -40.73 -40.87
C ALA A 119 0.22 -40.81 -42.42
N GLU A 120 1.31 -41.30 -43.01
CA GLU A 120 1.46 -41.44 -44.47
C GLU A 120 0.33 -42.20 -45.20
N PRO A 121 -0.29 -43.26 -44.64
CA PRO A 121 -1.36 -43.97 -45.34
C PRO A 121 -2.74 -43.29 -45.25
N TYR A 122 -2.89 -42.20 -44.49
CA TYR A 122 -4.18 -41.54 -44.25
C TYR A 122 -4.29 -40.23 -45.05
N GLY A 123 -5.46 -39.98 -45.65
CA GLY A 123 -5.70 -38.78 -46.46
C GLY A 123 -5.66 -37.48 -45.63
N PRO A 124 -5.44 -36.31 -46.25
CA PRO A 124 -5.14 -35.04 -45.55
C PRO A 124 -6.22 -34.56 -44.57
N LYS A 125 -7.45 -35.05 -44.68
CA LYS A 125 -8.55 -34.71 -43.75
C LYS A 125 -8.56 -35.57 -42.48
N GLU A 126 -8.06 -36.79 -42.54
CA GLU A 126 -8.03 -37.71 -41.39
C GLU A 126 -6.78 -37.48 -40.52
N VAL A 127 -5.68 -37.04 -41.14
CA VAL A 127 -4.41 -36.69 -40.47
C VAL A 127 -4.58 -35.53 -39.47
N ILE A 128 -5.42 -34.53 -39.78
CA ILE A 128 -5.66 -33.37 -38.90
C ILE A 128 -6.41 -33.80 -37.63
N THR A 129 -7.39 -34.69 -37.76
CA THR A 129 -8.17 -35.20 -36.62
C THR A 129 -7.28 -36.09 -35.74
N MET A 130 -6.43 -36.93 -36.33
CA MET A 130 -5.48 -37.74 -35.55
C MET A 130 -4.47 -36.87 -34.79
N TYR A 131 -3.89 -35.84 -35.42
CA TYR A 131 -2.95 -34.92 -34.77
C TYR A 131 -3.58 -34.17 -33.58
N LEU A 132 -4.81 -33.67 -33.73
CA LEU A 132 -5.54 -32.98 -32.66
C LEU A 132 -5.88 -33.91 -31.50
N THR A 133 -6.20 -35.17 -31.78
CA THR A 133 -6.54 -36.15 -30.74
C THR A 133 -5.29 -36.60 -29.97
N THR A 134 -4.16 -36.83 -30.66
CA THR A 134 -2.89 -37.21 -30.04
C THR A 134 -2.30 -36.08 -29.17
N LEU A 135 -2.40 -34.82 -29.64
CA LEU A 135 -1.98 -33.65 -28.84
C LEU A 135 -2.84 -33.45 -27.58
N MET A 136 -4.13 -33.82 -27.63
CA MET A 136 -5.00 -33.77 -26.46
C MET A 136 -4.81 -34.97 -25.51
N SER A 137 -4.44 -36.16 -26.00
CA SER A 137 -4.13 -37.33 -25.15
C SER A 137 -2.77 -37.25 -24.47
N LEU A 138 -1.81 -36.50 -25.04
CA LEU A 138 -0.45 -36.34 -24.49
C LEU A 138 -0.36 -35.31 -23.35
N GLY A 139 -1.47 -34.81 -22.82
CA GLY A 139 -1.45 -34.00 -21.59
C GLY A 139 -0.64 -32.71 -21.69
N VAL A 140 -0.50 -32.12 -22.89
CA VAL A 140 0.21 -30.84 -23.09
C VAL A 140 -0.53 -29.64 -22.43
N LEU A 141 -1.63 -29.90 -21.71
CA LEU A 141 -2.28 -28.94 -20.83
C LEU A 141 -1.76 -28.92 -19.37
N GLU A 142 -0.74 -29.69 -19.01
CA GLU A 142 -0.16 -29.70 -17.64
C GLU A 142 1.09 -28.81 -17.44
N LEU A 143 1.39 -27.90 -18.37
CA LEU A 143 2.44 -26.87 -18.15
C LEU A 143 1.92 -25.60 -17.45
N ALA A 144 0.72 -25.63 -16.85
CA ALA A 144 0.13 -24.48 -16.15
C ALA A 144 -0.39 -24.74 -14.72
N SER A 145 -0.16 -25.90 -14.09
CA SER A 145 -0.74 -26.18 -12.76
C SER A 145 0.17 -26.90 -11.75
N ALA A 146 1.48 -26.66 -11.79
CA ALA A 146 2.35 -26.99 -10.66
C ALA A 146 2.28 -25.88 -9.59
N GLY A 147 1.21 -25.90 -8.78
CA GLY A 147 1.05 -24.98 -7.66
C GLY A 147 0.01 -25.46 -6.65
N PHE A 148 0.46 -25.69 -5.43
CA PHE A 148 -0.31 -25.94 -4.19
C PHE A 148 -0.93 -27.33 -4.01
N HIS A 149 -0.23 -28.22 -3.30
CA HIS A 149 -0.81 -29.20 -2.38
C HIS A 149 0.02 -29.21 -1.09
N GLY A 150 -0.62 -28.86 0.03
CA GLY A 150 -0.04 -28.85 1.37
C GLY A 150 -1.13 -28.62 2.39
N GLY A 151 -1.92 -29.66 2.66
CA GLY A 151 -2.92 -29.69 3.73
C GLY A 151 -2.46 -30.63 4.83
N GLU A 152 -2.39 -30.13 6.05
CA GLU A 152 -2.41 -30.91 7.29
C GLU A 152 -3.55 -30.42 8.20
N PRO A 153 -4.06 -31.28 9.11
CA PRO A 153 -5.41 -31.17 9.67
C PRO A 153 -5.47 -30.41 11.00
N ILE A 154 -6.56 -29.66 11.20
CA ILE A 154 -6.92 -29.00 12.46
C ILE A 154 -7.82 -29.95 13.27
N PRO A 155 -7.57 -30.18 14.58
CA PRO A 155 -8.49 -30.90 15.43
C PRO A 155 -9.59 -29.99 16.00
N ASN A 156 -10.82 -30.51 15.96
CA ASN A 156 -12.01 -29.94 16.61
C ASN A 156 -11.95 -30.10 18.13
N GLY A 157 -12.35 -29.06 18.87
CA GLY A 157 -12.61 -29.12 20.31
C GLY A 157 -13.75 -28.17 20.69
N ALA A 158 -14.90 -28.75 21.02
CA ALA A 158 -16.10 -28.10 21.52
C ALA A 158 -15.98 -27.80 23.02
N GLY A 159 -16.66 -26.76 23.49
CA GLY A 159 -16.83 -26.47 24.93
C GLY A 159 -17.68 -25.22 25.16
N VAL A 160 -18.97 -25.46 25.37
CA VAL A 160 -19.95 -24.52 25.95
C VAL A 160 -19.72 -24.39 27.46
N ASP A 161 -19.93 -23.19 28.02
CA ASP A 161 -20.76 -23.02 29.23
C ASP A 161 -21.00 -21.54 29.56
N ALA A 162 -22.22 -21.29 30.00
CA ALA A 162 -22.76 -20.03 30.48
C ALA A 162 -22.76 -20.02 32.02
N SER A 163 -22.52 -18.86 32.64
CA SER A 163 -23.47 -18.21 33.58
C SER A 163 -22.78 -17.19 34.52
N THR A 164 -23.41 -15.99 34.56
CA THR A 164 -23.69 -15.11 35.72
C THR A 164 -22.59 -14.74 36.73
N ALA A 165 -22.27 -13.44 36.84
CA ALA A 165 -22.85 -12.50 37.83
C ALA A 165 -21.90 -11.34 38.24
N SER A 166 -22.41 -10.12 38.03
CA SER A 166 -22.31 -8.92 38.87
C SER A 166 -20.99 -8.21 39.23
N ALA A 167 -20.97 -6.93 38.82
CA ALA A 167 -20.63 -5.72 39.58
C ALA A 167 -19.16 -5.30 39.70
N PHE A 168 -18.81 -4.18 39.05
CA PHE A 168 -18.55 -2.90 39.72
C PHE A 168 -18.62 -1.75 38.69
N MET A 169 -19.46 -0.74 38.95
CA MET A 169 -19.66 0.43 38.10
C MET A 169 -18.56 1.48 38.30
N SER A 170 -18.09 2.10 37.22
CA SER A 170 -17.48 3.46 37.20
C SER A 170 -17.44 4.00 35.75
N PRO A 171 -17.43 5.34 35.56
CA PRO A 171 -18.18 6.00 34.49
C PRO A 171 -17.46 6.03 33.14
N MET A 172 -18.27 5.97 32.08
CA MET A 172 -17.87 6.01 30.67
C MET A 172 -17.16 7.33 30.30
N LEU A 173 -15.87 7.24 29.99
CA LEU A 173 -15.23 8.10 29.00
C LEU A 173 -15.31 7.38 27.65
N TYR A 174 -16.01 8.01 26.71
CA TYR A 174 -16.23 7.51 25.36
C TYR A 174 -14.90 7.50 24.58
N SER A 175 -14.18 6.38 24.63
CA SER A 175 -13.08 6.06 23.71
C SER A 175 -13.66 5.40 22.45
N PRO A 176 -13.46 5.93 21.24
CA PRO A 176 -13.77 5.19 20.03
C PRO A 176 -12.60 4.26 19.71
N SER A 177 -12.47 3.16 20.45
CA SER A 177 -11.52 2.09 20.13
C SER A 177 -12.26 0.77 19.96
N ALA A 178 -12.96 0.66 18.84
CA ALA A 178 -13.38 -0.62 18.27
C ALA A 178 -13.39 -0.50 16.75
N ILE A 179 -12.21 -0.30 16.16
CA ILE A 179 -12.01 -0.70 14.76
C ILE A 179 -12.02 -2.22 14.80
N ALA A 180 -13.14 -2.82 14.39
CA ALA A 180 -13.22 -4.24 14.10
C ALA A 180 -12.01 -4.61 13.24
N SER A 181 -11.22 -5.59 13.68
CA SER A 181 -10.06 -6.09 12.95
C SER A 181 -10.51 -6.49 11.55
N ALA A 182 -10.18 -5.66 10.57
CA ALA A 182 -10.40 -5.97 9.18
C ALA A 182 -9.58 -7.23 8.84
N PRO A 183 -10.12 -8.17 8.05
CA PRO A 183 -9.36 -9.34 7.62
C PRO A 183 -8.11 -8.88 6.86
N ALA A 184 -7.01 -9.59 7.09
CA ALA A 184 -5.68 -9.33 6.53
C ALA A 184 -5.74 -8.90 5.06
N ALA A 185 -5.17 -7.73 4.76
CA ALA A 185 -5.13 -7.19 3.40
C ALA A 185 -4.32 -8.12 2.48
N PRO A 186 -4.86 -8.59 1.34
CA PRO A 186 -4.03 -9.20 0.32
C PRO A 186 -3.23 -8.12 -0.40
N ALA A 187 -1.99 -8.50 -0.73
CA ALA A 187 -0.91 -7.68 -1.26
C ALA A 187 -1.29 -6.80 -2.46
N GLY A 188 -1.07 -5.49 -2.28
CA GLY A 188 -1.12 -4.48 -3.31
C GLY A 188 -0.71 -3.16 -2.67
N ILE A 189 0.46 -2.64 -3.04
CA ILE A 189 0.97 -1.37 -2.51
C ILE A 189 0.01 -0.26 -2.96
N ARG A 190 -0.42 0.58 -2.02
CA ARG A 190 -1.32 1.72 -2.24
C ARG A 190 -0.50 3.00 -2.21
N LEU A 191 -0.50 3.77 -3.29
CA LEU A 191 0.37 4.96 -3.45
C LEU A 191 -0.43 6.21 -3.85
N SER A 192 -1.60 6.42 -3.24
CA SER A 192 -2.33 7.68 -3.41
C SER A 192 -1.93 8.66 -2.30
N THR A 193 -0.94 9.50 -2.59
CA THR A 193 -0.58 10.64 -1.73
C THR A 193 -0.77 11.92 -2.53
N PHE A 194 -1.92 12.56 -2.32
CA PHE A 194 -2.27 13.79 -3.01
C PHE A 194 -1.58 15.00 -2.39
N LYS A 195 -1.16 15.91 -3.26
CA LYS A 195 -0.50 17.16 -2.87
C LYS A 195 -1.46 18.35 -3.01
N PRO A 196 -1.31 19.41 -2.20
CA PRO A 196 -2.11 20.62 -2.37
C PRO A 196 -2.07 21.20 -3.79
N SER A 197 -0.94 21.07 -4.49
CA SER A 197 -0.78 21.53 -5.89
C SER A 197 -1.74 20.85 -6.88
N GLU A 198 -2.32 19.70 -6.55
CA GLU A 198 -3.29 18.99 -7.39
C GLU A 198 -4.72 19.55 -7.26
N PHE A 199 -4.93 20.52 -6.35
CA PHE A 199 -6.20 21.17 -6.09
C PHE A 199 -6.13 22.66 -6.46
N PRO A 200 -6.13 23.01 -7.77
CA PRO A 200 -6.03 24.39 -8.21
C PRO A 200 -7.36 25.13 -7.98
N PHE A 201 -7.48 25.79 -6.83
CA PHE A 201 -8.64 26.64 -6.52
C PHE A 201 -8.58 27.95 -7.30
N ILE A 202 -9.66 28.24 -8.03
CA ILE A 202 -9.90 29.52 -8.68
C ILE A 202 -11.09 30.21 -8.04
N ILE A 203 -11.00 31.53 -7.86
CA ILE A 203 -12.09 32.33 -7.33
C ILE A 203 -13.13 32.51 -8.44
N THR A 204 -14.37 32.07 -8.18
CA THR A 204 -15.48 32.18 -9.15
C THR A 204 -16.44 33.29 -8.77
N VAL A 205 -16.63 33.51 -7.47
CA VAL A 205 -17.46 34.59 -6.92
C VAL A 205 -16.60 35.36 -5.94
N GLN A 206 -16.39 36.65 -6.21
CA GLN A 206 -15.62 37.52 -5.32
C GLN A 206 -16.35 37.77 -3.99
N ASP A 207 -15.57 38.04 -2.94
CA ASP A 207 -16.07 38.43 -1.62
C ASP A 207 -16.51 39.90 -1.67
N ASP A 208 -17.81 40.16 -1.48
CA ASP A 208 -18.34 41.51 -1.34
C ASP A 208 -18.13 42.10 0.07
N GLY A 209 -17.56 41.33 1.00
CA GLY A 209 -17.31 41.74 2.38
C GLY A 209 -18.55 41.75 3.28
N THR A 210 -19.75 41.51 2.74
CA THR A 210 -21.03 41.64 3.46
C THR A 210 -21.68 40.29 3.76
N GLY A 211 -21.38 39.24 2.98
CA GLY A 211 -21.92 37.89 3.18
C GLY A 211 -21.17 37.02 4.21
N LYS A 212 -21.89 36.10 4.87
CA LYS A 212 -21.35 35.09 5.80
C LYS A 212 -20.29 34.18 5.16
N ALA A 213 -20.48 33.80 3.89
CA ALA A 213 -19.57 32.94 3.14
C ALA A 213 -18.50 33.72 2.33
N GLY A 214 -18.71 35.02 2.13
CA GLY A 214 -17.79 35.91 1.44
C GLY A 214 -17.37 35.46 0.04
N GLY A 215 -18.26 34.88 -0.76
CA GLY A 215 -17.93 34.38 -2.11
C GLY A 215 -17.43 32.93 -2.12
N TRP A 216 -17.03 32.47 -3.31
CA TRP A 216 -16.77 31.05 -3.59
C TRP A 216 -15.56 30.83 -4.48
N GLN A 217 -14.77 29.83 -4.12
CA GLN A 217 -13.68 29.28 -4.92
C GLN A 217 -13.98 27.83 -5.30
N VAL A 218 -13.50 27.44 -6.48
CA VAL A 218 -13.78 26.14 -7.09
C VAL A 218 -12.46 25.54 -7.57
N ALA A 219 -12.23 24.28 -7.24
CA ALA A 219 -11.14 23.47 -7.79
C ALA A 219 -11.73 22.34 -8.65
N LYS A 220 -11.36 22.30 -9.92
CA LYS A 220 -11.61 21.15 -10.80
C LYS A 220 -10.42 20.21 -10.66
N VAL A 221 -10.66 19.02 -10.14
CA VAL A 221 -9.62 18.08 -9.72
C VAL A 221 -9.67 16.85 -10.61
N ASN A 222 -8.49 16.35 -10.96
CA ASN A 222 -8.33 15.09 -11.68
C ASN A 222 -7.26 14.25 -10.97
N LEU A 223 -7.66 13.41 -10.02
CA LEU A 223 -6.74 12.66 -9.17
C LEU A 223 -6.36 11.31 -9.78
N GLU A 224 -5.06 10.98 -9.79
CA GLU A 224 -4.53 9.69 -10.24
C GLU A 224 -4.56 8.66 -9.12
N PHE A 225 -5.04 7.46 -9.43
CA PHE A 225 -4.98 6.29 -8.56
C PHE A 225 -4.21 5.19 -9.25
N ILE A 226 -3.34 4.52 -8.49
CA ILE A 226 -2.48 3.45 -8.98
C ILE A 226 -2.70 2.22 -8.10
N ARG A 227 -2.95 1.08 -8.74
CA ARG A 227 -2.99 -0.22 -8.08
C ARG A 227 -1.95 -1.15 -8.70
N ILE A 228 -1.04 -1.64 -7.87
CA ILE A 228 -0.03 -2.62 -8.26
C ILE A 228 -0.49 -4.00 -7.81
N VAL A 229 -0.62 -4.94 -8.74
CA VAL A 229 -1.00 -6.34 -8.46
C VAL A 229 0.01 -7.25 -9.14
N ILE A 230 1.03 -7.73 -8.42
CA ILE A 230 2.05 -8.62 -8.99
C ILE A 230 1.39 -9.98 -9.33
N PRO A 231 1.62 -10.59 -10.52
CA PRO A 231 2.55 -10.22 -11.60
C PRO A 231 1.95 -9.34 -12.72
N LYS A 232 0.72 -8.83 -12.55
CA LYS A 232 0.04 -8.00 -13.54
C LYS A 232 0.62 -6.58 -13.58
N PRO A 233 0.53 -5.89 -14.73
CA PRO A 233 0.94 -4.48 -14.83
C PRO A 233 0.13 -3.60 -13.89
N ALA A 234 0.74 -2.48 -13.46
CA ALA A 234 0.05 -1.49 -12.64
C ALA A 234 -1.17 -0.92 -13.38
N ILE A 235 -2.32 -0.95 -12.73
CA ILE A 235 -3.55 -0.38 -13.27
C ILE A 235 -3.65 1.06 -12.76
N LYS A 236 -3.78 2.00 -13.69
CA LYS A 236 -3.94 3.41 -13.39
C LYS A 236 -5.32 3.88 -13.83
N TRP A 237 -5.95 4.74 -13.03
CA TRP A 237 -7.18 5.41 -13.41
C TRP A 237 -7.26 6.79 -12.77
N TYR A 238 -8.20 7.59 -13.28
CA TYR A 238 -8.38 8.98 -12.88
C TYR A 238 -9.80 9.21 -12.40
N CYS A 239 -9.95 9.99 -11.32
CA CYS A 239 -11.25 10.45 -10.84
C CYS A 239 -11.35 11.96 -11.02
N PHE A 240 -12.27 12.36 -11.90
CA PHE A 240 -12.61 13.76 -12.13
C PHE A 240 -13.78 14.18 -11.22
N PHE A 241 -13.60 15.27 -10.50
CA PHE A 241 -14.65 15.88 -9.67
C PHE A 241 -14.29 17.34 -9.33
N THR A 242 -15.26 18.07 -8.81
CA THR A 242 -15.13 19.48 -8.45
C THR A 242 -15.33 19.68 -6.95
N ILE A 243 -14.45 20.46 -6.32
CA ILE A 243 -14.60 20.90 -4.93
C ILE A 243 -14.90 22.40 -4.93
N GLN A 244 -15.93 22.79 -4.19
CA GLN A 244 -16.29 24.18 -3.96
C GLN A 244 -16.09 24.50 -2.48
N MET A 245 -15.47 25.65 -2.20
CA MET A 245 -15.27 26.15 -0.84
C MET A 245 -15.62 27.64 -0.78
N PRO A 246 -16.14 28.13 0.35
CA PRO A 246 -16.28 29.56 0.55
C PRO A 246 -14.91 30.22 0.76
N LEU A 247 -14.82 31.52 0.48
CA LEU A 247 -13.61 32.31 0.76
C LEU A 247 -13.52 32.72 2.24
N ARG A 248 -14.65 32.74 2.95
CA ARG A 248 -14.71 33.07 4.37
C ARG A 248 -15.71 32.18 5.09
N THR A 249 -15.36 31.78 6.32
CA THR A 249 -16.26 31.06 7.22
C THR A 249 -16.24 31.73 8.59
N GLU A 250 -17.35 31.63 9.34
CA GLU A 250 -17.47 32.21 10.68
C GLU A 250 -16.41 31.64 11.64
N PHE A 251 -16.04 30.36 11.47
CA PHE A 251 -15.16 29.66 12.40
C PHE A 251 -13.67 29.73 12.02
N MET A 252 -13.33 29.64 10.73
CA MET A 252 -11.92 29.60 10.28
C MET A 252 -11.42 30.92 9.70
N GLY A 253 -12.30 31.92 9.58
CA GLY A 253 -12.01 33.20 8.96
C GLY A 253 -11.82 33.06 7.44
N LYS A 254 -10.89 33.82 6.89
CA LYS A 254 -10.53 33.78 5.47
C LYS A 254 -9.84 32.46 5.12
N VAL A 255 -10.28 31.84 4.04
CA VAL A 255 -9.73 30.62 3.46
C VAL A 255 -9.19 30.97 2.07
N ASP A 256 -7.89 31.25 2.01
CA ASP A 256 -7.20 31.44 0.73
C ASP A 256 -7.10 30.13 -0.07
N ALA A 257 -6.79 30.25 -1.36
CA ALA A 257 -6.70 29.12 -2.28
C ALA A 257 -5.66 28.06 -1.84
N SER A 258 -4.54 28.48 -1.26
CA SER A 258 -3.49 27.56 -0.77
C SER A 258 -3.96 26.78 0.45
N ARG A 259 -4.66 27.44 1.37
CA ARG A 259 -5.29 26.79 2.53
C ARG A 259 -6.40 25.85 2.10
N ALA A 260 -7.27 26.24 1.17
CA ALA A 260 -8.31 25.37 0.60
C ALA A 260 -7.72 24.11 -0.06
N ALA A 261 -6.63 24.27 -0.81
CA ALA A 261 -5.89 23.18 -1.43
C ALA A 261 -5.31 22.21 -0.40
N THR A 262 -4.73 22.74 0.67
CA THR A 262 -4.17 21.93 1.77
C THR A 262 -5.25 21.12 2.48
N LEU A 263 -6.37 21.76 2.84
CA LEU A 263 -7.52 21.08 3.45
C LEU A 263 -8.07 19.97 2.54
N SER A 264 -8.15 20.23 1.24
CA SER A 264 -8.63 19.27 0.25
C SER A 264 -7.71 18.07 0.11
N ALA A 265 -6.40 18.28 0.06
CA ALA A 265 -5.43 17.19 0.01
C ALA A 265 -5.51 16.29 1.26
N THR A 266 -5.58 16.88 2.45
CA THR A 266 -5.72 16.11 3.71
C THR A 266 -6.98 15.25 3.73
N VAL A 267 -8.13 15.82 3.36
CA VAL A 267 -9.41 15.08 3.33
C VAL A 267 -9.40 14.00 2.25
N ALA A 268 -8.91 14.30 1.06
CA ALA A 268 -8.81 13.34 -0.05
C ALA A 268 -7.89 12.16 0.30
N ASN A 269 -6.75 12.42 0.95
CA ASN A 269 -5.83 11.38 1.42
C ASN A 269 -6.49 10.49 2.49
N GLY A 270 -7.19 11.09 3.46
CA GLY A 270 -7.93 10.35 4.48
C GLY A 270 -9.03 9.47 3.87
N ALA A 271 -9.81 10.01 2.92
CA ALA A 271 -10.82 9.25 2.20
C ALA A 271 -10.18 8.09 1.42
N ALA A 272 -9.12 8.35 0.64
CA ALA A 272 -8.43 7.36 -0.18
C ALA A 272 -7.81 6.22 0.63
N ALA A 273 -7.35 6.48 1.86
CA ALA A 273 -6.79 5.46 2.75
C ALA A 273 -7.83 4.38 3.12
N THR A 274 -9.11 4.75 3.22
CA THR A 274 -10.22 3.86 3.58
C THR A 274 -10.86 3.13 2.40
N MET A 275 -10.43 3.43 1.17
CA MET A 275 -11.07 2.89 -0.05
C MET A 275 -10.64 1.46 -0.38
N ASP A 276 -11.55 0.71 -1.00
CA ASP A 276 -11.23 -0.59 -1.61
C ASP A 276 -10.78 -0.43 -3.07
N TYR A 277 -9.48 -0.57 -3.30
CA TYR A 277 -8.85 -0.52 -4.62
C TYR A 277 -9.18 -1.72 -5.52
N LYS A 278 -9.91 -2.73 -5.01
CA LYS A 278 -10.37 -3.84 -5.84
C LYS A 278 -11.56 -3.48 -6.73
N LEU A 279 -12.25 -2.39 -6.43
CA LEU A 279 -13.43 -1.95 -7.17
C LEU A 279 -13.09 -1.52 -8.60
N PRO A 280 -14.02 -1.69 -9.56
CA PRO A 280 -13.88 -1.10 -10.89
C PRO A 280 -13.74 0.43 -10.82
N PRO A 281 -12.93 1.06 -11.70
CA PRO A 281 -12.63 2.49 -11.64
C PRO A 281 -13.84 3.41 -11.50
N GLY A 282 -14.93 3.15 -12.25
CA GLY A 282 -16.15 3.98 -12.17
C GLY A 282 -16.81 3.94 -10.79
N ILE A 283 -16.99 2.75 -10.22
CA ILE A 283 -17.59 2.56 -8.89
C ILE A 283 -16.65 3.10 -7.81
N PHE A 284 -15.34 2.91 -7.99
CA PHE A 284 -14.33 3.45 -7.09
C PHE A 284 -14.43 4.99 -7.01
N CYS A 285 -14.47 5.68 -8.16
CA CYS A 285 -14.55 7.14 -8.17
C CYS A 285 -15.84 7.66 -7.52
N GLU A 286 -16.98 7.02 -7.76
CA GLU A 286 -18.24 7.42 -7.12
C GLU A 286 -18.18 7.27 -5.60
N LYS A 287 -17.70 6.12 -5.11
CA LYS A 287 -17.51 5.91 -3.67
C LYS A 287 -16.49 6.87 -3.08
N PHE A 288 -15.41 7.17 -3.80
CA PHE A 288 -14.40 8.11 -3.36
C PHE A 288 -14.96 9.53 -3.22
N ILE A 289 -15.77 9.99 -4.19
CA ILE A 289 -16.42 11.31 -4.14
C ILE A 289 -17.40 11.39 -2.96
N VAL A 290 -18.19 10.34 -2.73
CA VAL A 290 -19.11 10.25 -1.58
C VAL A 290 -18.33 10.25 -0.26
N GLY A 291 -17.26 9.46 -0.16
CA GLY A 291 -16.38 9.40 1.00
C GLY A 291 -15.71 10.73 1.28
N THR A 292 -15.17 11.41 0.26
CA THR A 292 -14.56 12.74 0.38
C THR A 292 -15.59 13.77 0.86
N ARG A 293 -16.81 13.75 0.32
CA ARG A 293 -17.90 14.63 0.79
C ARG A 293 -18.25 14.38 2.26
N ALA A 294 -18.33 13.12 2.67
CA ALA A 294 -18.60 12.75 4.05
C ALA A 294 -17.46 13.18 4.99
N ALA A 295 -16.21 12.96 4.57
CA ALA A 295 -15.02 13.34 5.32
C ALA A 295 -14.92 14.85 5.50
N PHE A 296 -15.25 15.66 4.47
CA PHE A 296 -15.35 17.11 4.63
C PHE A 296 -16.37 17.51 5.71
N LYS A 297 -17.55 16.89 5.70
CA LYS A 297 -18.60 17.18 6.68
C LYS A 297 -18.21 16.75 8.10
N SER A 298 -17.51 15.63 8.26
CA SER A 298 -17.08 15.14 9.57
C SER A 298 -15.89 15.93 10.13
N THR A 299 -14.88 16.21 9.29
CA THR A 299 -13.65 16.86 9.72
C THR A 299 -13.84 18.37 9.85
N TYR A 300 -14.67 18.97 8.99
CA TYR A 300 -14.91 20.42 8.95
C TYR A 300 -16.40 20.77 8.81
N PRO A 301 -17.23 20.51 9.84
CA PRO A 301 -18.69 20.65 9.76
C PRO A 301 -19.17 22.06 9.42
N LEU A 302 -18.40 23.09 9.80
CA LEU A 302 -18.72 24.50 9.60
C LEU A 302 -18.03 25.13 8.38
N LEU A 303 -17.28 24.35 7.60
CA LEU A 303 -16.54 24.89 6.45
C LEU A 303 -17.45 25.20 5.26
N GLY A 304 -18.59 24.52 5.13
CA GLY A 304 -19.50 24.70 3.99
C GLY A 304 -18.93 24.19 2.66
N ALA A 305 -17.92 23.32 2.68
CA ALA A 305 -17.35 22.74 1.48
C ALA A 305 -18.35 21.79 0.79
N ALA A 306 -18.42 21.86 -0.54
CA ALA A 306 -19.24 21.00 -1.37
C ALA A 306 -18.38 20.24 -2.38
N VAL A 307 -18.68 18.96 -2.57
CA VAL A 307 -17.98 18.08 -3.52
C VAL A 307 -19.00 17.58 -4.55
N ILE A 308 -18.74 17.85 -5.82
CA ILE A 308 -19.65 17.64 -6.96
C ILE A 308 -18.92 16.78 -8.01
N LYS A 309 -19.64 15.86 -8.66
CA LYS A 309 -19.11 15.04 -9.76
C LYS A 309 -19.20 15.82 -11.07
#